data_AF-G8TI19-F1
#
_entry.id   AF-G8TI19-F1
#
_cell.length_a   1.000
_cell.length_b   1.000
_cell.length_c   1.000
_cell.angle_alpha   90.00
_cell.angle_beta   90.00
_cell.angle_gamma   90.00
#
_symmetry.space_group_name_H-M   'P 1'
#
loop_
_entity.id
_entity.type
_entity.pdbx_description
1 polymer ?
#
loop_
_entity_poly.entity_id
_entity_poly.type
_entity_poly.pdbx_seq_one_letter_code
_entity_poly.pdbx_strand_id
1 'polypeptide(L)'
;MLHKYSVLKSSWGIVVFMDMEEVLNPVVSSSDIQIAAGIYLRITDTKKIVREKIIKWVGGAFSTLINEIYKNVGGVIVCYDLKHLDFNYADFQEEGLFCATREWLAKYYNFEIDPIQVEYDKEKNKYVFNLPPFISNGS
;
A
#
# COMPACT_ATOMS: atom_id res chain seq x y z
N MET A 1 11.89 -5.78 -0.88
CA MET A 1 12.16 -5.42 0.54
C MET A 1 10.96 -5.88 1.34
N LEU A 2 11.18 -6.80 2.28
CA LEU A 2 10.14 -7.24 3.20
C LEU A 2 9.91 -6.17 4.28
N HIS A 3 8.67 -5.69 4.38
CA HIS A 3 8.23 -4.74 5.39
C HIS A 3 7.09 -5.34 6.21
N LYS A 4 7.12 -5.07 7.51
CA LYS A 4 6.08 -5.46 8.46
C LYS A 4 5.42 -4.20 8.98
N TYR A 5 4.10 -4.13 8.80
CA TYR A 5 3.24 -3.18 9.46
C TYR A 5 2.45 -3.88 10.56
N SER A 6 2.30 -3.24 11.73
CA SER A 6 1.47 -3.78 12.80
C SER A 6 0.86 -2.70 13.67
N VAL A 7 -0.42 -2.88 14.02
CA VAL A 7 -1.13 -2.05 15.01
C VAL A 7 -1.81 -2.95 16.03
N LEU A 8 -1.60 -2.63 17.30
CA LEU A 8 -2.22 -3.29 18.45
C LEU A 8 -2.75 -2.22 19.42
N LYS A 9 -4.08 -2.04 19.48
CA LYS A 9 -4.75 -1.14 20.42
C LYS A 9 -5.84 -1.83 21.26
N SER A 10 -6.07 -3.12 21.03
CA SER A 10 -7.04 -3.95 21.76
C SER A 10 -6.49 -5.38 21.98
N SER A 11 -7.35 -6.35 22.28
CA SER A 11 -6.98 -7.76 22.47
C SER A 11 -6.61 -8.49 21.17
N TRP A 12 -6.84 -7.87 20.01
CA TRP A 12 -6.45 -8.35 18.68
C TRP A 12 -5.82 -7.19 17.90
N GLY A 13 -5.04 -7.47 16.87
CA GLY A 13 -4.30 -6.44 16.12
C GLY A 13 -4.21 -6.75 14.64
N ILE A 14 -3.85 -5.74 13.87
CA ILE A 14 -3.64 -5.88 12.43
C ILE A 14 -2.15 -6.09 12.20
N VAL A 15 -1.80 -7.09 11.39
CA VAL A 15 -0.43 -7.33 10.93
C VAL A 15 -0.46 -7.56 9.43
N VAL A 16 0.39 -6.83 8.70
CA VAL A 16 0.57 -6.97 7.26
C VAL A 16 2.06 -7.17 6.98
N PHE A 17 2.38 -8.23 6.25
CA PHE A 17 3.71 -8.46 5.69
C PHE A 17 3.66 -8.19 4.20
N MET A 18 4.55 -7.34 3.71
CA MET A 18 4.58 -6.89 2.32
C MET A 18 6.00 -7.01 1.80
N ASP A 19 6.19 -7.77 0.72
CA ASP A 19 7.44 -7.74 -0.05
C ASP A 19 7.19 -7.07 -1.39
N MET A 20 7.82 -5.92 -1.56
CA MET A 20 7.71 -5.10 -2.74
C MET A 20 9.11 -4.70 -3.24
N GLU A 21 9.25 -4.59 -4.55
CA GLU A 21 10.48 -4.17 -5.22
C GLU A 21 10.20 -3.01 -6.18
N GLU A 22 11.16 -2.09 -6.28
CA GLU A 22 11.16 -1.05 -7.31
C GLU A 22 11.93 -1.55 -8.54
N VAL A 23 11.32 -1.40 -9.71
CA VAL A 23 11.94 -1.68 -11.00
C VAL A 23 11.93 -0.41 -11.84
N LEU A 24 13.12 0.15 -12.08
CA LEU A 24 13.32 1.33 -12.93
C LEU A 24 13.41 0.94 -14.40
N ASN A 25 12.82 1.76 -15.27
CA ASN A 25 12.69 1.50 -16.71
C ASN A 25 12.17 0.08 -17.04
N PRO A 26 11.05 -0.34 -16.43
CA PRO A 26 10.50 -1.67 -16.62
C PRO A 26 9.92 -1.84 -18.02
N VAL A 27 9.88 -3.09 -18.49
CA VAL A 27 8.95 -3.46 -19.57
C VAL A 27 7.55 -3.54 -18.97
N VAL A 28 6.70 -2.56 -19.33
CA VAL A 28 5.31 -2.46 -18.85
C VAL A 28 4.46 -3.50 -19.57
N SER A 29 3.72 -4.29 -18.79
CA SER A 29 2.78 -5.31 -19.24
C SER A 29 1.34 -4.77 -19.22
N SER A 30 0.44 -5.36 -20.01
CA SER A 30 -0.99 -5.06 -19.97
C SER A 30 -1.66 -5.41 -18.63
N SER A 31 -1.00 -6.25 -17.82
CA SER A 31 -1.46 -6.61 -16.48
C SER A 31 -0.99 -5.65 -15.38
N ASP A 32 -0.08 -4.72 -15.70
CA ASP A 32 0.41 -3.71 -14.77
C ASP A 32 -0.65 -2.62 -14.59
N ILE A 33 -0.90 -2.23 -13.34
CA ILE A 33 -1.88 -1.20 -13.02
C ILE A 33 -1.18 0.15 -13.04
N GLN A 34 -1.62 1.05 -13.92
CA GLN A 34 -1.13 2.42 -13.91
C GLN A 34 -1.73 3.17 -12.72
N ILE A 35 -0.88 3.66 -11.82
CA ILE A 35 -1.29 4.49 -10.69
C ILE A 35 -1.27 5.97 -11.09
N ALA A 36 -0.20 6.38 -11.78
CA ALA A 36 -0.05 7.72 -12.35
C ALA A 36 0.80 7.66 -13.63
N ALA A 37 1.02 8.80 -14.28
CA ALA A 37 1.88 8.89 -15.46
C ALA A 37 3.30 8.39 -15.15
N GLY A 38 3.73 7.28 -15.76
CA GLY A 38 5.05 6.70 -15.52
C GLY A 38 5.21 5.91 -14.22
N ILE A 39 4.14 5.73 -13.43
CA ILE A 39 4.16 4.97 -12.17
C ILE A 39 3.18 3.81 -12.24
N TYR A 40 3.70 2.59 -12.14
CA TYR A 40 2.94 1.35 -12.29
C TYR A 40 3.04 0.48 -11.04
N LEU A 41 1.98 -0.29 -10.78
CA LEU A 41 1.93 -1.33 -9.76
C LEU A 41 1.74 -2.68 -10.46
N ARG A 42 2.70 -3.59 -10.26
CA ARG A 42 2.58 -4.99 -10.65
C ARG A 42 2.18 -5.80 -9.43
N ILE A 43 1.18 -6.65 -9.59
CA ILE A 43 0.71 -7.53 -8.53
C ILE A 43 0.88 -8.96 -9.03
N THR A 44 1.89 -9.62 -8.48
CA THR A 44 2.21 -11.01 -8.78
C THR A 44 1.43 -11.93 -7.83
N ASP A 45 0.86 -13.01 -8.36
CA ASP A 45 0.30 -14.14 -7.60
C ASP A 45 -0.67 -13.78 -6.45
N THR A 46 -1.82 -13.20 -6.78
CA THR A 46 -2.90 -12.96 -5.79
C THR A 46 -4.28 -13.32 -6.35
N LYS A 47 -5.16 -13.84 -5.48
CA LYS A 47 -6.56 -14.10 -5.82
C LYS A 47 -7.27 -12.81 -6.26
N LYS A 48 -8.19 -12.90 -7.22
CA LYS A 48 -8.90 -11.73 -7.81
C LYS A 48 -9.52 -10.78 -6.76
N ILE A 49 -10.23 -11.31 -5.76
CA ILE A 49 -10.87 -10.50 -4.69
C ILE A 49 -9.83 -9.73 -3.88
N VAL A 50 -8.65 -10.31 -3.67
CA VAL A 50 -7.53 -9.65 -2.97
C VAL A 50 -6.92 -8.58 -3.88
N ARG A 51 -6.84 -8.84 -5.19
CA ARG A 51 -6.30 -7.90 -6.19
C ARG A 51 -7.05 -6.57 -6.21
N GLU A 52 -8.38 -6.56 -6.18
CA GLU A 52 -9.18 -5.32 -6.16
C GLU A 52 -8.91 -4.48 -4.90
N LYS A 53 -8.83 -5.14 -3.75
CA LYS A 53 -8.48 -4.50 -2.46
C LYS A 53 -7.05 -3.93 -2.50
N ILE A 54 -6.10 -4.68 -3.04
CA ILE A 54 -4.73 -4.21 -3.24
C ILE A 54 -4.73 -2.96 -4.14
N ILE A 55 -5.36 -3.01 -5.31
CA ILE A 55 -5.41 -1.87 -6.24
C ILE A 55 -5.93 -0.62 -5.52
N LYS A 56 -7.04 -0.76 -4.79
CA LYS A 56 -7.64 0.36 -4.05
C LYS A 56 -6.69 0.93 -2.99
N TRP A 57 -6.18 0.09 -2.09
CA TRP A 57 -5.50 0.57 -0.89
C TRP A 57 -4.00 0.81 -1.08
N VAL A 58 -3.33 -0.05 -1.83
CA VAL A 58 -1.93 0.15 -2.22
C VAL A 58 -1.85 1.29 -3.22
N GLY A 59 -2.67 1.27 -4.28
CA GLY A 59 -2.73 2.37 -5.25
C GLY A 59 -3.13 3.71 -4.61
N GLY A 60 -4.06 3.68 -3.64
CA GLY A 60 -4.40 4.84 -2.82
C GLY A 60 -3.18 5.42 -2.10
N ALA A 61 -2.40 4.59 -1.40
CA ALA A 61 -1.19 5.04 -0.71
C ALA A 61 -0.16 5.66 -1.68
N PHE A 62 0.09 5.02 -2.82
CA PHE A 62 0.94 5.56 -3.87
C PHE A 62 0.45 6.94 -4.34
N SER A 63 -0.85 7.10 -4.57
CA SER A 63 -1.42 8.38 -5.01
C SER A 63 -1.19 9.52 -4.00
N THR A 64 -1.24 9.22 -2.69
CA THR A 64 -1.01 10.24 -1.65
C THR A 64 0.45 10.68 -1.53
N LEU A 65 1.39 9.84 -2.00
CA LEU A 65 2.83 10.09 -1.91
C LEU A 65 3.47 10.32 -3.29
N ILE A 66 2.65 10.59 -4.31
CA ILE A 66 3.09 10.60 -5.71
C ILE A 66 4.18 11.65 -5.98
N ASN A 67 4.10 12.81 -5.31
CA ASN A 67 5.09 13.87 -5.45
C ASN A 67 6.45 13.46 -4.87
N GLU A 68 6.45 12.75 -3.74
CA GLU A 68 7.70 12.25 -3.14
C GLU A 68 8.31 11.14 -4.00
N ILE A 69 7.46 10.27 -4.57
CA ILE A 69 7.90 9.26 -5.53
C ILE A 69 8.58 9.91 -6.74
N TYR A 70 7.92 10.88 -7.39
CA TYR A 70 8.49 11.56 -8.56
C TYR A 70 9.85 12.21 -8.28
N LYS A 71 10.01 12.87 -7.13
CA LYS A 71 11.28 13.46 -6.71
C LYS A 71 12.40 12.41 -6.61
N ASN A 72 12.09 11.23 -6.10
CA ASN A 72 13.07 10.17 -5.88
C ASN A 72 13.40 9.37 -7.15
N VAL A 73 12.41 9.09 -8.00
CA VAL A 73 12.66 8.35 -9.25
C VAL A 73 13.23 9.21 -10.38
N GLY A 74 13.20 10.54 -10.25
CA GLY A 74 13.84 11.45 -11.20
C GLY A 74 13.20 11.44 -12.60
N GLY A 75 11.89 11.17 -12.68
CA GLY A 75 11.12 11.22 -13.92
C GLY A 75 11.26 10.00 -14.84
N VAL A 76 11.97 8.96 -14.42
CA VAL A 76 11.97 7.67 -15.16
C VAL A 76 10.67 6.91 -14.93
N ILE A 77 10.35 6.00 -15.85
CA ILE A 77 9.24 5.06 -15.64
C ILE A 77 9.63 4.10 -14.52
N VAL A 78 8.74 3.92 -13.55
CA VAL A 78 8.93 3.01 -12.42
C VAL A 78 7.76 2.05 -12.31
N CYS A 79 8.06 0.80 -11.99
CA CYS A 79 7.07 -0.20 -11.60
C CYS A 79 7.41 -0.73 -10.21
N TYR A 80 6.43 -0.73 -9.33
CA TYR A 80 6.52 -1.38 -8.03
C TYR A 80 5.92 -2.77 -8.15
N ASP A 81 6.73 -3.80 -7.98
CA ASP A 81 6.32 -5.19 -8.04
C ASP A 81 6.01 -5.70 -6.63
N LEU A 82 4.71 -5.85 -6.33
CA LEU A 82 4.23 -6.51 -5.14
C LEU A 82 4.34 -8.03 -5.34
N LYS A 83 5.46 -8.58 -4.85
CA LYS A 83 5.81 -10.00 -4.99
C LYS A 83 5.05 -10.88 -4.01
N HIS A 84 4.87 -10.40 -2.78
CA HIS A 84 4.23 -11.15 -1.73
C HIS A 84 3.47 -10.25 -0.77
N LEU A 85 2.29 -10.72 -0.36
CA LEU A 85 1.45 -10.06 0.63
C LEU A 85 0.84 -11.13 1.54
N ASP A 86 1.09 -11.02 2.84
CA ASP A 86 0.58 -11.94 3.85
C ASP A 86 -0.05 -11.19 5.03
N PHE A 87 -1.16 -11.73 5.54
CA PHE A 87 -1.94 -11.17 6.63
C PHE A 87 -2.90 -12.23 7.20
N ASN A 88 -3.24 -12.10 8.48
CA ASN A 88 -4.26 -12.96 9.09
C ASN A 88 -5.67 -12.55 8.64
N TYR A 89 -6.34 -13.39 7.85
CA TYR A 89 -7.70 -13.13 7.36
C TYR A 89 -8.73 -12.82 8.47
N ALA A 90 -8.57 -13.39 9.67
CA ALA A 90 -9.51 -13.18 10.77
C ALA A 90 -9.44 -11.76 11.35
N ASP A 91 -8.25 -11.15 11.32
CA ASP A 91 -7.96 -9.85 11.93
C ASP A 91 -7.68 -8.76 10.88
N PHE A 92 -7.83 -9.09 9.59
CA PHE A 92 -7.44 -8.21 8.49
C PHE A 92 -8.46 -7.10 8.27
N GLN A 93 -7.97 -5.87 8.30
CA GLN A 93 -8.66 -4.70 7.75
C GLN A 93 -7.83 -4.12 6.62
N GLU A 94 -8.49 -3.85 5.50
CA GLU A 94 -7.85 -3.52 4.23
C GLU A 94 -7.12 -2.17 4.28
N GLU A 95 -7.58 -1.26 5.14
CA GLU A 95 -6.92 0.00 5.48
C GLU A 95 -5.48 -0.20 5.97
N GLY A 96 -5.17 -1.38 6.54
CA GLY A 96 -3.82 -1.77 6.91
C GLY A 96 -2.86 -1.84 5.72
N LEU A 97 -3.35 -2.16 4.51
CA LEU A 97 -2.54 -2.16 3.28
C LEU A 97 -2.07 -0.76 2.92
N PHE A 98 -2.95 0.24 3.10
CA PHE A 98 -2.63 1.63 2.85
C PHE A 98 -1.49 2.11 3.77
N CYS A 99 -1.62 1.81 5.07
CA CYS A 99 -0.60 2.17 6.06
C CYS A 99 0.72 1.45 5.80
N ALA A 100 0.67 0.13 5.53
CA ALA A 100 1.85 -0.65 5.21
C ALA A 100 2.59 -0.11 3.97
N THR A 101 1.87 0.27 2.93
CA THR A 101 2.45 0.83 1.70
C THR A 101 3.08 2.20 1.95
N ARG A 102 2.42 3.10 2.69
CA ARG A 102 2.98 4.42 3.04
C ARG A 102 4.29 4.27 3.82
N GLU A 103 4.29 3.41 4.84
CA GLU A 103 5.50 3.15 5.62
C GLU A 103 6.61 2.48 4.80
N TRP A 104 6.26 1.56 3.90
CA TRP A 104 7.23 0.94 2.99
C TRP A 104 7.89 2.00 2.12
N LEU A 105 7.11 2.89 1.50
CA LEU A 105 7.62 3.98 0.63
C LEU A 105 8.52 4.95 1.41
N ALA A 106 8.05 5.39 2.58
CA ALA A 106 8.79 6.31 3.45
C ALA A 106 10.16 5.74 3.86
N LYS A 107 10.19 4.45 4.23
CA LYS A 107 11.44 3.74 4.56
C LYS A 107 12.33 3.54 3.34
N TYR A 108 11.76 3.11 2.21
CA TYR A 108 12.51 2.80 1.01
C TYR A 108 13.24 4.02 0.44
N TYR A 109 12.55 5.18 0.40
CA TYR A 109 13.13 6.44 -0.09
C TYR A 109 13.67 7.35 1.01
N ASN A 110 13.63 6.90 2.27
CA ASN A 110 14.12 7.65 3.43
C ASN A 110 13.51 9.07 3.54
N PHE A 111 12.19 9.18 3.40
CA PHE A 111 11.45 10.42 3.67
C PHE A 111 10.49 10.28 4.85
N GLU A 112 10.11 11.40 5.45
CA GLU A 112 9.17 11.43 6.57
C GLU A 112 7.71 11.47 6.09
N ILE A 113 6.83 10.81 6.84
CA ILE A 113 5.39 10.83 6.60
C ILE A 113 4.62 11.12 7.87
N ASP A 114 3.51 11.83 7.75
CA ASP A 114 2.58 11.99 8.86
C ASP A 114 1.99 10.63 9.25
N PRO A 115 2.03 10.26 10.54
CA PRO A 115 1.47 9.00 11.02
C PRO A 115 -0.05 8.99 10.85
N ILE A 116 -0.58 7.87 10.34
CA ILE A 116 -2.03 7.65 10.34
C ILE A 116 -2.48 7.38 11.77
N GLN A 117 -3.43 8.18 12.25
CA GLN A 117 -4.07 7.92 13.54
C GLN A 117 -5.00 6.72 13.40
N VAL A 118 -4.81 5.75 14.29
CA VAL A 118 -5.61 4.52 14.34
C VAL A 118 -6.16 4.35 15.74
N GLU A 119 -7.48 4.29 15.83
CA GLU A 119 -8.23 4.12 17.07
C GLU A 119 -9.05 2.84 17.01
N TYR A 120 -9.33 2.26 18.18
CA TYR A 120 -10.21 1.10 18.28
C TYR A 120 -11.63 1.55 18.64
N ASP A 121 -12.56 1.38 17.71
CA ASP A 121 -14.00 1.60 17.93
C ASP A 121 -14.59 0.33 18.57
N LYS A 122 -14.88 0.42 19.86
CA LYS A 122 -15.45 -0.68 20.66
C LYS A 122 -16.87 -1.03 20.25
N GLU A 123 -17.67 -0.05 19.82
CA GLU A 123 -19.07 -0.26 19.44
C GLU A 123 -19.15 -1.04 18.14
N LYS A 124 -18.27 -0.72 17.20
CA LYS A 124 -18.18 -1.39 15.90
C LYS A 124 -17.23 -2.60 15.89
N ASN A 125 -16.54 -2.85 17.01
CA ASN A 125 -15.52 -3.90 17.15
C ASN A 125 -14.50 -3.88 16.01
N LYS A 126 -13.98 -2.70 15.65
CA LYS A 126 -13.04 -2.52 14.53
C LYS A 126 -12.06 -1.37 14.76
N TYR A 127 -10.94 -1.40 14.06
CA TYR A 127 -10.06 -0.25 13.96
C TYR A 127 -10.64 0.80 12.99
N VAL A 128 -10.51 2.07 13.38
CA VAL A 128 -10.87 3.24 12.59
C VAL A 128 -9.59 3.98 12.25
N PHE A 129 -9.37 4.15 10.94
CA PHE A 129 -8.19 4.80 10.39
C PHE A 129 -8.57 6.21 9.94
N ASN A 130 -7.87 7.22 10.43
CA ASN A 130 -8.02 8.59 9.93
C ASN A 130 -7.11 8.77 8.70
N LEU A 131 -7.60 8.31 7.55
CA LEU A 131 -6.85 8.33 6.29
C LEU A 131 -7.00 9.66 5.57
N PRO A 132 -5.92 10.18 4.92
CA PRO A 132 -6.07 11.29 4.00
C PRO A 132 -6.94 10.87 2.80
N PRO A 133 -7.60 11.83 2.13
CA PRO A 133 -8.35 11.53 0.91
C PRO A 133 -7.40 11.01 -0.16
N PHE A 134 -7.81 9.97 -0.88
CA PHE A 134 -7.07 9.39 -1.99
C PHE A 134 -8.01 9.00 -3.12
N ILE A 135 -7.47 8.94 -4.35
CA ILE A 135 -8.25 8.51 -5.51
C ILE A 135 -8.23 6.98 -5.53
N SER A 136 -9.39 6.35 -5.31
CA SER A 136 -9.54 4.93 -5.60
C SER A 136 -9.89 4.77 -7.07
N ASN A 137 -8.94 4.29 -7.87
CA ASN A 137 -9.22 3.78 -9.22
C ASN A 137 -9.93 2.42 -9.06
N GLY A 138 -11.18 2.45 -8.61
CA GLY A 138 -12.06 1.30 -8.47
C GLY A 138 -13.30 1.53 -9.31
N SER A 139 -13.27 1.02 -10.54
CA SER A 139 -14.45 0.79 -11.38
C SER A 139 -14.92 -0.64 -11.18
#